data_AF-A0A6J5A8T4-F1
#
_entry.id   AF-A0A6J5A8T4-F1
#
_cell.length_a   1.000
_cell.length_b   1.000
_cell.length_c   1.000
_cell.angle_alpha   90.00
_cell.angle_beta   90.00
_cell.angle_gamma   90.00
#
_symmetry.space_group_name_H-M   'P 1'
#
loop_
_entity.id
_entity.type
_entity.pdbx_description
1 polymer ?
#
loop_
_entity_poly.entity_id
_entity_poly.type
_entity_poly.pdbx_seq_one_letter_code
_entity_poly.pdbx_strand_id
1 'polypeptide(L)'
;MTDVPENKDAHHDVTYLARFPSSTSSSLHASFSASRRAWVLGACATAAALAFAGAGRSLSWIAPAFADTAPAGGGLDAFLALSQRLTGHTGFDAVLAKRVYDALARSDSQFSQNVAALNTWLQGHGGVPSDTVTQALQADQPALAKSVSAIMRAWYLGLVGDMPHVDVVAYEKALMFEPVKDVLTIPSYCRDVPFYWTQKPVSA
;
A
#
# COMPACT_ATOMS: atom_id res chain seq x y z
N MET A 1 15.39 32.92 40.07
CA MET A 1 14.06 32.87 39.46
C MET A 1 13.56 34.31 39.43
N THR A 2 13.76 35.02 38.33
CA THR A 2 13.35 36.42 38.16
C THR A 2 12.33 36.44 37.04
N ASP A 3 11.08 36.70 37.39
CA ASP A 3 9.94 36.79 36.48
C ASP A 3 10.13 37.95 35.49
N VAL A 4 9.96 37.62 34.21
CA VAL A 4 9.87 38.59 33.10
C VAL A 4 8.39 38.91 32.90
N PRO A 5 7.95 40.17 32.95
CA PRO A 5 6.55 40.51 32.73
C PRO A 5 6.18 40.36 31.24
N GLU A 6 5.14 39.58 30.99
CA GLU A 6 4.56 39.33 29.67
C GLU A 6 3.80 40.57 29.17
N ASN A 7 4.24 41.11 28.03
CA ASN A 7 3.59 42.24 27.35
C ASN A 7 2.34 41.74 26.62
N LYS A 8 1.17 42.27 27.00
CA LYS A 8 -0.16 41.80 26.61
C LYS A 8 -0.87 42.74 25.63
N ASP A 9 -0.12 43.43 24.78
CA ASP A 9 -0.69 44.36 23.78
C ASP A 9 -0.28 43.97 22.36
N ALA A 10 -1.02 43.04 21.78
CA ALA A 10 -1.02 42.79 20.34
C ALA A 10 -2.43 42.42 19.86
N HIS A 11 -3.38 43.34 20.00
CA HIS A 11 -4.63 43.29 19.25
C HIS A 11 -4.34 43.71 17.81
N HIS A 12 -4.18 42.74 16.91
CA HIS A 12 -4.23 42.99 15.47
C HIS A 12 -5.69 43.17 15.05
N ASP A 13 -6.02 44.39 14.66
CA ASP A 13 -7.33 44.81 14.18
C ASP A 13 -7.53 44.25 12.75
N VAL A 14 -8.26 43.14 12.63
CA VAL A 14 -8.60 42.54 11.34
C VAL A 14 -9.88 43.20 10.84
N THR A 15 -9.72 44.18 9.96
CA THR A 15 -10.81 44.86 9.26
C THR A 15 -11.57 43.87 8.36
N TYR A 16 -12.79 43.51 8.73
CA TYR A 16 -13.73 42.78 7.87
C TYR A 16 -14.37 43.76 6.87
N LEU A 17 -13.94 43.71 5.60
CA LEU A 17 -14.67 44.36 4.52
C LEU A 17 -15.78 43.43 4.00
N ALA A 18 -17.02 43.78 4.35
CA ALA A 18 -18.22 43.24 3.74
C ALA A 18 -18.51 43.95 2.41
N ARG A 19 -18.52 43.22 1.28
CA ARG A 19 -19.43 43.49 0.15
C ARG A 19 -19.41 42.33 -0.87
N PHE A 20 -20.48 41.55 -0.94
CA PHE A 20 -20.81 40.74 -2.12
C PHE A 20 -21.90 41.46 -2.92
N PRO A 21 -21.75 41.69 -4.24
CA PRO A 21 -22.88 41.97 -5.10
C PRO A 21 -23.48 40.66 -5.63
N SER A 22 -24.80 40.56 -5.48
CA SER A 22 -25.67 39.58 -6.11
C SER A 22 -25.59 39.68 -7.63
N SER A 23 -25.45 38.54 -8.32
CA SER A 23 -25.61 38.45 -9.77
C SER A 23 -26.65 37.39 -10.11
N THR A 24 -27.57 37.86 -10.93
CA THR A 24 -28.80 37.28 -11.49
C THR A 24 -28.66 35.91 -12.13
N SER A 25 -29.58 35.02 -11.77
CA SER A 25 -29.88 33.77 -12.47
C SER A 25 -30.36 34.05 -13.89
N SER A 26 -29.68 33.47 -14.88
CA SER A 26 -30.15 33.40 -16.27
C SER A 26 -30.25 31.94 -16.68
N SER A 27 -31.48 31.44 -16.75
CA SER A 27 -31.86 30.16 -17.31
C SER A 27 -31.76 30.23 -18.84
N LEU A 28 -30.94 29.38 -19.45
CA LEU A 28 -30.96 29.15 -20.89
C LEU A 28 -31.17 27.68 -21.19
N HIS A 29 -32.20 27.47 -22.00
CA HIS A 29 -32.74 26.22 -22.51
C HIS A 29 -31.67 25.28 -23.08
N ALA A 30 -31.81 24.00 -22.73
CA ALA A 30 -31.12 22.90 -23.39
C ALA A 30 -31.56 22.81 -24.86
N SER A 31 -30.61 22.97 -25.78
CA SER A 31 -30.75 22.52 -27.17
C SER A 31 -29.82 21.33 -27.38
N PHE A 32 -30.37 20.12 -27.24
CA PHE A 32 -29.64 18.89 -27.56
C PHE A 32 -29.57 18.74 -29.08
N SER A 33 -28.42 19.09 -29.67
CA SER A 33 -28.14 18.82 -31.09
C SER A 33 -28.09 17.31 -31.32
N ALA A 34 -29.01 16.82 -32.16
CA ALA A 34 -29.15 15.43 -32.60
C ALA A 34 -27.97 14.91 -33.45
N SER A 35 -26.90 15.69 -33.59
CA SER A 35 -25.73 15.35 -34.41
C SER A 35 -24.69 14.45 -33.72
N ARG A 36 -24.80 14.20 -32.40
CA ARG A 36 -23.79 13.43 -31.64
C ARG A 36 -23.96 11.91 -31.72
N ARG A 37 -25.15 11.41 -32.10
CA ARG A 37 -25.44 9.96 -32.15
C ARG A 37 -24.99 9.30 -33.44
N ALA A 38 -24.69 10.05 -34.50
CA ALA A 38 -24.26 9.49 -35.78
C ALA A 38 -22.75 9.11 -35.83
N TRP A 39 -21.95 9.59 -34.89
CA TRP A 39 -20.49 9.35 -34.89
C TRP A 39 -20.05 8.11 -34.09
N VAL A 40 -20.91 7.55 -33.25
CA VAL A 40 -20.58 6.36 -32.43
C VAL A 40 -20.74 5.05 -33.19
N LEU A 41 -21.45 5.04 -34.32
CA LEU A 41 -21.66 3.84 -35.14
C LEU A 41 -20.63 3.65 -36.27
N GLY A 42 -19.73 4.61 -36.49
CA GLY A 42 -18.71 4.56 -37.54
C GLY A 42 -17.33 4.01 -37.12
N ALA A 43 -17.09 3.79 -35.82
CA ALA A 43 -15.75 3.49 -35.30
C ALA A 43 -15.46 1.98 -35.06
N CYS A 44 -16.40 1.07 -35.34
CA CYS A 44 -16.23 -0.35 -35.03
C CYS A 44 -15.61 -1.21 -36.15
N ALA A 45 -15.24 -0.63 -37.30
CA ALA A 45 -14.80 -1.41 -38.46
C ALA A 45 -13.28 -1.44 -38.72
N THR A 46 -12.43 -0.86 -37.86
CA THR A 46 -10.96 -0.89 -38.04
C THR A 46 -10.17 -1.51 -36.88
N ALA A 47 -10.83 -1.99 -35.83
CA ALA A 47 -10.14 -2.54 -34.65
C ALA A 47 -9.68 -4.01 -34.79
N ALA A 48 -10.05 -4.73 -35.84
CA ALA A 48 -9.72 -6.15 -35.99
C ALA A 48 -8.39 -6.43 -36.73
N ALA A 49 -7.76 -5.43 -37.34
CA ALA A 49 -6.58 -5.63 -38.20
C ALA A 49 -5.22 -5.20 -37.59
N LEU A 50 -5.19 -4.72 -36.34
CA LEU A 50 -3.94 -4.37 -35.63
C LEU A 50 -3.53 -5.38 -34.55
N ALA A 51 -4.30 -6.44 -34.34
CA ALA A 51 -4.01 -7.45 -33.32
C ALA A 51 -2.83 -8.37 -33.65
N PHE A 52 -2.27 -8.33 -34.87
CA PHE A 52 -1.21 -9.26 -35.30
C PHE A 52 0.15 -8.61 -35.67
N ALA A 53 0.31 -7.30 -35.48
CA ALA A 53 1.56 -6.59 -35.78
C ALA A 53 2.22 -5.91 -34.55
N GLY A 54 1.74 -6.21 -33.35
CA GLY A 54 2.15 -5.57 -32.10
C GLY A 54 3.04 -6.41 -31.17
N ALA A 55 3.62 -7.52 -31.63
CA ALA A 55 4.38 -8.48 -30.80
C ALA A 55 5.74 -7.97 -30.28
N GLY A 56 5.97 -6.65 -30.25
CA GLY A 56 7.23 -6.05 -29.81
C GLY A 56 7.10 -4.82 -28.89
N ARG A 57 5.88 -4.37 -28.56
CA ARG A 57 5.70 -3.30 -27.57
C ARG A 57 5.39 -3.90 -26.21
N SER A 58 6.40 -3.95 -25.35
CA SER A 58 6.23 -4.19 -23.92
C SER A 58 5.21 -3.20 -23.37
N LEU A 59 4.05 -3.72 -22.96
CA LEU A 59 3.02 -2.98 -22.27
C LEU A 59 3.44 -2.85 -20.81
N SER A 60 4.23 -1.81 -20.48
CA SER A 60 4.76 -1.53 -19.13
C SER A 60 3.71 -1.22 -18.05
N TRP A 61 2.42 -1.42 -18.34
CA TRP A 61 1.28 -1.18 -17.45
C TRP A 61 0.59 -2.47 -16.98
N ILE A 62 0.97 -3.63 -17.53
CA ILE A 62 0.54 -4.92 -17.02
C ILE A 62 1.54 -5.30 -15.93
N ALA A 63 1.10 -5.24 -14.67
CA ALA A 63 1.86 -5.78 -13.55
C ALA A 63 2.22 -7.24 -13.88
N PRO A 64 3.48 -7.67 -13.69
CA PRO A 64 3.88 -9.02 -14.00
C PRO A 64 3.00 -9.97 -13.16
N ALA A 65 2.27 -10.85 -13.82
CA ALA A 65 1.73 -12.01 -13.13
C ALA A 65 2.95 -12.80 -12.64
N PHE A 66 3.12 -12.93 -11.32
CA PHE A 66 4.23 -13.64 -10.71
C PHE A 66 4.11 -15.16 -10.98
N ALA A 67 4.41 -15.57 -12.21
CA ALA A 67 4.63 -16.96 -12.59
C ALA A 67 6.08 -17.38 -12.34
N ASP A 68 6.69 -16.86 -11.28
CA ASP A 68 8.04 -17.24 -10.87
C ASP A 68 7.95 -18.39 -9.88
N THR A 69 8.61 -19.51 -10.17
CA THR A 69 8.56 -20.69 -9.31
C THR A 69 9.27 -20.34 -8.01
N ALA A 70 8.55 -20.39 -6.88
CA ALA A 70 9.14 -20.00 -5.61
C ALA A 70 10.37 -20.87 -5.30
N PRO A 71 11.46 -20.31 -4.75
CA PRO A 71 12.64 -21.07 -4.37
C PRO A 71 12.26 -22.28 -3.50
N ALA A 72 12.94 -23.40 -3.71
CA ALA A 72 12.65 -24.63 -2.99
C ALA A 72 12.99 -24.51 -1.49
N GLY A 73 12.24 -25.22 -0.66
CA GLY A 73 12.41 -25.23 0.79
C GLY A 73 11.84 -23.98 1.47
N GLY A 74 12.37 -23.68 2.66
CA GLY A 74 11.84 -22.66 3.56
C GLY A 74 12.84 -21.60 3.99
N GLY A 75 13.96 -21.50 3.27
CA GLY A 75 15.05 -20.57 3.58
C GLY A 75 14.70 -19.11 3.28
N LEU A 76 15.68 -18.22 3.47
CA LEU A 76 15.51 -16.76 3.30
C LEU A 76 14.96 -16.38 1.92
N ASP A 77 15.45 -17.01 0.84
CA ASP A 77 15.00 -16.70 -0.52
C ASP A 77 13.53 -17.11 -0.75
N ALA A 78 13.13 -18.27 -0.23
CA ALA A 78 11.74 -18.73 -0.27
C ALA A 78 10.81 -17.82 0.55
N PHE A 79 11.30 -17.33 1.70
CA PHE A 79 10.58 -16.35 2.52
C PHE A 79 10.44 -15.00 1.81
N LEU A 80 11.47 -14.53 1.11
CA LEU A 80 11.41 -13.29 0.34
C LEU A 80 10.38 -13.39 -0.80
N ALA A 81 10.41 -14.48 -1.56
CA ALA A 81 9.41 -14.74 -2.61
C ALA A 81 7.98 -14.79 -2.05
N LEU A 82 7.78 -15.48 -0.92
CA LEU A 82 6.50 -15.52 -0.22
C LEU A 82 6.07 -14.12 0.23
N SER A 83 6.98 -13.34 0.82
CA SER A 83 6.71 -11.99 1.30
C SER A 83 6.29 -11.05 0.17
N GLN A 84 6.94 -11.11 -0.99
CA GLN A 84 6.57 -10.32 -2.16
C GLN A 84 5.14 -10.62 -2.61
N ARG A 85 4.77 -11.91 -2.65
CA ARG A 85 3.41 -12.33 -3.05
C ARG A 85 2.35 -11.89 -2.04
N LEU A 86 2.62 -12.02 -0.74
CA LEU A 86 1.66 -11.65 0.30
C LEU A 86 1.47 -10.14 0.42
N THR A 87 2.54 -9.36 0.23
CA THR A 87 2.53 -7.91 0.46
C THR A 87 2.29 -7.09 -0.81
N GLY A 88 2.50 -7.68 -2.00
CA GLY A 88 2.53 -6.96 -3.28
C GLY A 88 3.78 -6.07 -3.45
N HIS A 89 4.74 -6.11 -2.52
CA HIS A 89 5.99 -5.37 -2.65
C HIS A 89 6.95 -6.04 -3.63
N THR A 90 7.63 -5.25 -4.46
CA THR A 90 8.56 -5.77 -5.48
C THR A 90 9.94 -6.09 -4.94
N GLY A 91 10.28 -5.66 -3.72
CA GLY A 91 11.59 -5.87 -3.14
C GLY A 91 11.64 -5.53 -1.65
N PHE A 92 12.68 -6.03 -1.00
CA PHE A 92 12.94 -5.82 0.42
C PHE A 92 14.42 -5.52 0.63
N ASP A 93 14.73 -4.69 1.63
CA ASP A 93 16.10 -4.51 2.10
C ASP A 93 16.65 -5.85 2.63
N ALA A 94 17.82 -6.27 2.14
CA ALA A 94 18.36 -7.60 2.42
C ALA A 94 18.70 -7.80 3.91
N VAL A 95 19.18 -6.75 4.58
CA VAL A 95 19.55 -6.81 6.00
C VAL A 95 18.29 -6.93 6.86
N LEU A 96 17.27 -6.12 6.56
CA LEU A 96 15.98 -6.18 7.24
C LEU A 96 15.28 -7.52 7.00
N ALA A 97 15.26 -8.00 5.76
CA ALA A 97 14.65 -9.27 5.41
C ALA A 97 15.27 -10.44 6.20
N LYS A 98 16.61 -10.48 6.29
CA LYS A 98 17.30 -11.48 7.10
C LYS A 98 16.92 -11.36 8.58
N ARG A 99 16.87 -10.14 9.13
CA ARG A 99 16.46 -9.92 10.53
C ARG A 99 15.05 -10.41 10.81
N VAL A 100 14.11 -10.10 9.92
CA VAL A 100 12.71 -10.53 10.02
C VAL A 100 12.60 -12.05 9.97
N TYR A 101 13.26 -12.68 8.98
CA TYR A 101 13.30 -14.13 8.85
C TYR A 101 13.88 -14.80 10.10
N ASP A 102 15.03 -14.34 10.58
CA ASP A 102 15.69 -14.91 11.76
C ASP A 102 14.84 -14.75 13.03
N ALA A 103 14.12 -13.63 13.18
CA ALA A 103 13.21 -13.42 14.31
C ALA A 103 11.99 -14.34 14.24
N LEU A 104 11.36 -14.48 13.07
CA LEU A 104 10.22 -15.38 12.88
C LEU A 104 10.63 -16.85 13.11
N ALA A 105 11.79 -17.27 12.62
CA ALA A 105 12.33 -18.61 12.83
C ALA A 105 12.68 -18.90 14.30
N ARG A 106 13.06 -17.88 15.08
CA ARG A 106 13.22 -18.02 16.54
C ARG A 106 11.89 -18.09 17.27
N SER A 107 10.89 -17.34 16.80
CA SER A 107 9.55 -17.31 17.42
C SER A 107 8.74 -18.58 17.15
N ASP A 108 8.98 -19.25 16.03
CA ASP A 108 8.29 -20.49 15.65
C ASP A 108 9.28 -21.47 14.99
N SER A 109 9.53 -22.61 15.66
CA SER A 109 10.45 -23.63 15.15
C SER A 109 9.98 -24.32 13.87
N GLN A 110 8.68 -24.22 13.55
CA GLN A 110 8.10 -24.72 12.30
C GLN A 110 8.13 -23.68 11.17
N PHE A 111 8.58 -22.45 11.44
CA PHE A 111 8.45 -21.32 10.50
C PHE A 111 8.99 -21.63 9.10
N SER A 112 10.19 -22.21 9.01
CA SER A 112 10.79 -22.56 7.71
C SER A 112 9.95 -23.58 6.95
N GLN A 113 9.41 -24.61 7.64
CA GLN A 113 8.52 -25.58 7.02
C GLN A 113 7.20 -24.95 6.58
N ASN A 114 6.66 -24.03 7.38
CA ASN A 114 5.46 -23.27 7.05
C ASN A 114 5.68 -22.37 5.82
N VAL A 115 6.86 -21.74 5.66
CA VAL A 115 7.22 -20.98 4.45
C VAL A 115 7.19 -21.87 3.21
N ALA A 116 7.80 -23.06 3.29
CA ALA A 116 7.80 -24.01 2.18
C ALA A 116 6.37 -24.47 1.81
N ALA A 117 5.56 -24.78 2.82
CA ALA A 117 4.17 -25.19 2.66
C ALA A 117 3.30 -24.07 2.07
N LEU A 118 3.47 -22.84 2.52
CA LEU A 118 2.77 -21.66 2.01
C LEU A 118 3.11 -21.38 0.55
N ASN A 119 4.39 -21.46 0.17
CA ASN A 119 4.79 -21.31 -1.22
C ASN A 119 4.17 -22.40 -2.12
N THR A 120 4.14 -23.65 -1.65
CA THR A 120 3.48 -24.75 -2.35
C THR A 120 1.97 -24.52 -2.48
N TRP A 121 1.34 -24.10 -1.39
CA TRP A 121 -0.09 -23.80 -1.37
C TRP A 121 -0.45 -22.69 -2.36
N LEU A 122 0.31 -21.59 -2.37
CA LEU A 122 0.10 -20.47 -3.30
C LEU A 122 0.32 -20.85 -4.77
N GLN A 123 1.19 -21.81 -5.06
CA GLN A 123 1.34 -22.34 -6.43
C GLN A 123 0.08 -23.10 -6.88
N GLY A 124 -0.53 -23.88 -5.99
CA GLY A 124 -1.79 -24.58 -6.26
C GLY A 124 -3.04 -23.67 -6.25
N HIS A 125 -2.93 -22.46 -5.69
CA HIS A 125 -4.04 -21.54 -5.45
C HIS A 125 -3.79 -20.13 -6.02
N GLY A 126 -3.03 -20.01 -7.12
CA GLY A 126 -2.55 -18.74 -7.68
C GLY A 126 -3.61 -17.70 -8.08
N GLY A 127 -4.91 -18.01 -7.97
CA GLY A 127 -6.01 -17.06 -8.14
C GLY A 127 -6.52 -16.43 -6.84
N VAL A 128 -6.01 -16.83 -5.67
CA VAL A 128 -6.44 -16.29 -4.37
C VAL A 128 -5.79 -14.91 -4.15
N PRO A 129 -6.58 -13.83 -4.00
CA PRO A 129 -6.06 -12.52 -3.63
C PRO A 129 -5.31 -12.55 -2.29
N SER A 130 -4.20 -11.82 -2.18
CA SER A 130 -3.31 -11.86 -1.01
C SER A 130 -4.01 -11.48 0.30
N ASP A 131 -5.01 -10.60 0.24
CA ASP A 131 -5.86 -10.16 1.36
C ASP A 131 -6.81 -11.26 1.87
N THR A 132 -7.06 -12.30 1.08
CA THR A 132 -7.95 -13.42 1.45
C THR A 132 -7.22 -14.71 1.83
N VAL A 133 -5.89 -14.77 1.66
CA VAL A 133 -5.07 -15.97 1.93
C VAL A 133 -5.25 -16.48 3.36
N THR A 134 -5.23 -15.60 4.36
CA THR A 134 -5.42 -16.00 5.76
C THR A 134 -6.79 -16.64 5.98
N GLN A 135 -7.84 -16.06 5.40
CA GLN A 135 -9.21 -16.60 5.51
C GLN A 135 -9.33 -17.95 4.80
N ALA A 136 -8.73 -18.09 3.61
CA ALA A 136 -8.73 -19.33 2.85
C ALA A 136 -8.03 -20.47 3.61
N LEU A 137 -6.97 -20.17 4.36
CA LEU A 137 -6.22 -21.14 5.16
C LEU A 137 -6.88 -21.45 6.51
N GLN A 138 -7.75 -20.59 7.03
CA GLN A 138 -8.20 -20.63 8.42
C GLN A 138 -8.93 -21.94 8.79
N ALA A 139 -9.71 -22.49 7.85
CA ALA A 139 -10.50 -23.71 8.09
C ALA A 139 -9.63 -24.98 8.01
N ASP A 140 -8.80 -25.08 6.97
CA ASP A 140 -8.11 -26.34 6.63
C ASP A 140 -6.69 -26.40 7.19
N GLN A 141 -6.01 -25.25 7.31
CA GLN A 141 -4.59 -25.13 7.65
C GLN A 141 -4.33 -23.95 8.61
N PRO A 142 -4.93 -23.95 9.82
CA PRO A 142 -4.86 -22.81 10.74
C PRO A 142 -3.43 -22.45 11.18
N ALA A 143 -2.50 -23.41 11.19
CA ALA A 143 -1.08 -23.15 11.46
C ALA A 143 -0.42 -22.29 10.36
N LEU A 144 -0.80 -22.51 9.09
CA LEU A 144 -0.34 -21.68 7.98
C LEU A 144 -1.01 -20.31 8.00
N ALA A 145 -2.30 -20.22 8.34
CA ALA A 145 -2.99 -18.94 8.53
C ALA A 145 -2.32 -18.09 9.63
N LYS A 146 -1.92 -18.73 10.74
CA LYS A 146 -1.11 -18.08 11.80
C LYS A 146 0.23 -17.58 11.26
N SER A 147 0.92 -18.40 10.47
CA SER A 147 2.21 -18.02 9.86
C SER A 147 2.08 -16.82 8.91
N VAL A 148 1.04 -16.78 8.06
CA VAL A 148 0.74 -15.62 7.20
C VAL A 148 0.51 -14.37 8.05
N SER A 149 -0.29 -14.49 9.11
CA SER A 149 -0.56 -13.38 10.03
C SER A 149 0.71 -12.86 10.70
N ALA A 150 1.61 -13.76 11.12
CA ALA A 150 2.89 -13.40 11.71
C ALA A 150 3.83 -12.70 10.70
N ILE A 151 3.89 -13.18 9.46
CA ILE A 151 4.67 -12.56 8.37
C ILE A 151 4.13 -11.14 8.08
N MET A 152 2.81 -10.99 7.90
CA MET A 152 2.19 -9.70 7.63
C MET A 152 2.41 -8.73 8.79
N ARG A 153 2.26 -9.19 10.03
CA ARG A 153 2.52 -8.38 11.22
C ARG A 153 3.99 -7.93 11.31
N ALA A 154 4.94 -8.81 10.99
CA ALA A 154 6.35 -8.46 10.98
C ALA A 154 6.68 -7.38 9.94
N TRP A 155 6.11 -7.48 8.74
CA TRP A 155 6.34 -6.50 7.68
C TRP A 155 5.63 -5.16 7.91
N TYR A 156 4.33 -5.20 8.24
CA TYR A 156 3.53 -3.99 8.34
C TYR A 156 3.72 -3.27 9.67
N LEU A 157 3.90 -3.99 10.77
CA LEU A 157 4.03 -3.39 12.11
C LEU A 157 5.47 -3.45 12.65
N GLY A 158 6.35 -4.22 12.03
CA GLY A 158 7.72 -4.39 12.56
C GLY A 158 7.79 -5.24 13.82
N LEU A 159 6.77 -6.07 14.10
CA LEU A 159 6.64 -6.84 15.34
C LEU A 159 6.66 -8.35 15.08
N VAL A 160 7.41 -9.10 15.89
CA VAL A 160 7.47 -10.57 15.86
C VAL A 160 7.20 -11.13 17.27
N GLY A 161 6.53 -12.28 17.35
CA GLY A 161 6.19 -12.92 18.62
C GLY A 161 4.91 -12.39 19.26
N ASP A 162 4.45 -13.05 20.31
CA ASP A 162 3.20 -12.75 21.00
C ASP A 162 3.47 -12.26 22.43
N MET A 163 2.53 -11.48 22.98
CA MET A 163 2.67 -10.99 24.36
C MET A 163 2.87 -12.16 25.34
N PRO A 164 3.76 -12.03 26.35
CA PRO A 164 4.51 -10.82 26.71
C PRO A 164 5.87 -10.66 26.00
N HIS A 165 6.22 -11.53 25.04
CA HIS A 165 7.53 -11.57 24.38
C HIS A 165 7.42 -11.15 22.91
N VAL A 166 7.55 -9.84 22.67
CA VAL A 166 7.47 -9.24 21.33
C VAL A 166 8.79 -8.57 20.97
N ASP A 167 9.35 -8.96 19.83
CA ASP A 167 10.53 -8.35 19.24
C ASP A 167 10.12 -7.23 18.27
N VAL A 168 10.74 -6.06 18.42
CA VAL A 168 10.63 -4.96 17.44
C VAL A 168 11.77 -5.09 16.44
N VAL A 169 11.47 -5.59 15.24
CA VAL A 169 12.46 -5.83 14.18
C VAL A 169 12.61 -4.63 13.24
N ALA A 170 11.54 -3.83 13.09
CA ALA A 170 11.51 -2.62 12.29
C ALA A 170 10.64 -1.55 12.98
N TYR A 171 10.97 -0.28 12.77
CA TYR A 171 10.11 0.84 13.15
C TYR A 171 9.93 1.78 11.97
N GLU A 172 10.98 2.48 11.56
CA GLU A 172 10.97 3.37 10.39
C GLU A 172 10.63 2.66 9.08
N LYS A 173 11.10 1.41 8.93
CA LYS A 173 10.94 0.61 7.71
C LYS A 173 9.69 -0.29 7.73
N ALA A 174 8.78 -0.10 8.67
CA ALA A 174 7.53 -0.84 8.72
C ALA A 174 6.63 -0.43 7.54
N LEU A 175 6.10 -1.41 6.78
CA LEU A 175 5.42 -1.14 5.51
C LEU A 175 4.15 -0.30 5.66
N MET A 176 3.52 -0.25 6.84
CA MET A 176 2.31 0.55 7.05
C MET A 176 2.53 2.06 6.85
N PHE A 177 3.77 2.54 6.97
CA PHE A 177 4.08 3.96 6.80
C PHE A 177 4.30 4.36 5.34
N GLU A 178 4.67 3.41 4.47
CA GLU A 178 5.02 3.70 3.08
C GLU A 178 3.86 4.32 2.27
N PRO A 179 2.60 3.84 2.36
CA PRO A 179 1.48 4.42 1.62
C PRO A 179 1.05 5.82 2.05
N VAL A 180 1.49 6.27 3.23
CA VAL A 180 1.05 7.53 3.85
C VAL A 180 2.19 8.53 4.08
N LYS A 181 3.42 8.20 3.64
CA LYS A 181 4.64 8.99 3.92
C LYS A 181 4.63 10.39 3.33
N ASP A 182 3.76 10.65 2.36
CA ASP A 182 3.54 11.95 1.74
C ASP A 182 2.71 12.89 2.62
N VAL A 183 1.90 12.34 3.54
CA VAL A 183 1.05 13.13 4.45
C VAL A 183 1.46 12.98 5.91
N LEU A 184 1.71 11.76 6.36
CA LEU A 184 1.96 11.44 7.76
C LEU A 184 3.46 11.24 8.03
N THR A 185 3.95 11.85 9.09
CA THR A 185 5.28 11.55 9.62
C THR A 185 5.22 10.33 10.52
N ILE A 186 6.25 9.49 10.48
CA ILE A 186 6.45 8.40 11.44
C ILE A 186 6.58 9.03 12.85
N PRO A 187 5.88 8.53 13.88
CA PRO A 187 5.99 9.10 15.22
C PRO A 187 7.45 9.13 15.69
N SER A 188 7.81 10.15 16.50
CA SER A 188 9.19 10.49 16.92
C SER A 188 10.15 11.00 15.84
N TYR A 189 9.77 10.97 14.55
CA TYR A 189 10.54 11.60 13.48
C TYR A 189 9.99 12.99 13.17
N CYS A 190 10.88 13.94 12.89
CA CYS A 190 10.50 15.26 12.39
C CYS A 190 10.44 15.25 10.85
N ARG A 191 9.58 16.10 10.29
CA ARG A 191 9.58 16.42 8.87
C ARG A 191 10.37 17.71 8.64
N ASP A 192 10.88 17.91 7.43
CA ASP A 192 11.74 19.06 7.12
C ASP A 192 11.02 20.42 7.21
N VAL A 193 9.68 20.45 7.19
CA VAL A 193 8.88 21.67 7.22
C VAL A 193 7.89 21.65 8.39
N PRO A 194 7.95 22.62 9.33
CA PRO A 194 6.99 22.73 10.42
C PRO A 194 5.60 23.13 9.90
N PHE A 195 4.56 22.85 10.68
CA PHE A 195 3.17 23.19 10.36
C PHE A 195 2.59 22.54 9.08
N TYR A 196 3.23 21.50 8.53
CA TYR A 196 2.75 20.80 7.33
C TYR A 196 1.30 20.32 7.45
N TRP A 197 0.86 19.98 8.67
CA TRP A 197 -0.49 19.52 8.99
C TRP A 197 -1.60 20.56 8.77
N THR A 198 -1.23 21.82 8.54
CA THR A 198 -2.21 22.88 8.21
C THR A 198 -2.66 22.82 6.75
N GLN A 199 -1.91 22.15 5.88
CA GLN A 199 -2.24 22.01 4.47
C GLN A 199 -3.10 20.77 4.23
N LYS A 200 -4.15 20.92 3.41
CA LYS A 200 -4.96 19.78 2.98
C LYS A 200 -4.11 18.87 2.07
N PRO A 201 -4.06 17.56 2.33
CA PRO A 201 -3.41 16.62 1.42
C PRO A 201 -4.00 16.70 0.02
N VAL A 202 -3.13 16.63 -0.99
CA VAL A 202 -3.58 16.42 -2.37
C VAL A 202 -4.15 15.01 -2.48
N SER A 203 -5.35 14.87 -3.03
CA SER A 203 -5.92 13.54 -3.31
C SER A 203 -5.04 12.86 -4.37
N ALA A 204 -4.63 11.62 -4.11
CA ALA A 204 -3.97 10.75 -5.09
C ALA A 204 -4.94 10.32 -6.20
#